data_AF-K0REN8-F1
#
_entry.id   AF-K0REN8-F1
#
_cell.length_a   1.000
_cell.length_b   1.000
_cell.length_c   1.000
_cell.angle_alpha   90.00
_cell.angle_beta   90.00
_cell.angle_gamma   90.00
#
_symmetry.space_group_name_H-M   'P 1'
#
loop_
_entity.id
_entity.type
_entity.pdbx_description
1 polymer ?
#
loop_
_entity_poly.entity_id
_entity_poly.type
_entity_poly.pdbx_seq_one_letter_code
_entity_poly.pdbx_strand_id
1 'polypeptide(L)'
;MLGNTLSLTTIQTVFEFVNDQCRRGNRPRTVIVKSKTINSLARRLIHSQRLQDGSIQRNLKAPARDGKPYIVASVGVEEYRRSIPHAIKPTDECIEIGCFSGRTTNLVDEAARYCIGVDIGPKIIRRAKDERPHLHFEVGDGWNCNELLRMKRNKLGPTADIDDILSGYDVVYADIGGLSGPDGTLESLSLLDALSYSLRPRCIVIKSLCMRRLASSLRPYAIMEKSL
;
A
#
# COMPACT_ATOMS: atom_id res chain seq x y z
N MET A 1 19.18 17.09 17.73
CA MET A 1 18.40 15.97 18.33
C MET A 1 17.79 15.15 17.18
N LEU A 2 18.55 14.21 16.61
CA LEU A 2 18.15 13.31 15.51
C LEU A 2 17.38 12.08 16.08
N GLY A 3 16.39 12.34 16.94
CA GLY A 3 15.74 11.30 17.74
C GLY A 3 14.26 11.10 17.39
N ASN A 4 13.89 9.85 17.11
CA ASN A 4 12.54 9.29 17.31
C ASN A 4 11.40 9.61 16.32
N THR A 5 11.68 9.77 15.02
CA THR A 5 10.61 10.05 14.03
C THR A 5 10.36 8.97 12.96
N LEU A 6 11.15 7.89 12.92
CA LEU A 6 10.96 6.82 11.93
C LEU A 6 10.10 5.67 12.51
N SER A 7 8.99 5.38 11.83
CA SER A 7 8.06 4.28 12.18
C SER A 7 8.77 2.93 12.24
N LEU A 8 9.69 2.70 11.31
CA LEU A 8 10.49 1.48 11.20
C LEU A 8 11.28 1.18 12.48
N THR A 9 12.16 2.10 12.89
CA THR A 9 12.98 1.92 14.10
C THR A 9 12.12 1.72 15.33
N THR A 10 11.03 2.48 15.46
CA THR A 10 10.14 2.36 16.61
C THR A 10 9.47 0.98 16.67
N ILE A 11 8.97 0.47 15.54
CA ILE A 11 8.34 -0.86 15.47
C ILE A 11 9.36 -1.96 15.75
N GLN A 12 10.57 -1.84 15.18
CA GLN A 12 11.65 -2.80 15.42
C GLN A 12 12.03 -2.86 16.91
N THR A 13 12.25 -1.72 17.55
CA THR A 13 12.57 -1.67 19.00
C THR A 13 11.45 -2.28 19.84
N VAL A 14 10.18 -2.06 19.49
CA VAL A 14 9.04 -2.69 20.19
C VAL A 14 9.06 -4.21 20.01
N PHE A 15 9.35 -4.72 18.81
CA PHE A 15 9.45 -6.16 18.59
C PHE A 15 10.61 -6.79 19.36
N GLU A 16 11.79 -6.16 19.35
CA GLU A 16 12.94 -6.60 20.13
C GLU A 16 12.62 -6.63 21.63
N PHE A 17 12.01 -5.57 22.16
CA PHE A 17 11.56 -5.50 23.54
C PHE A 17 10.58 -6.62 23.87
N VAL A 18 9.51 -6.81 23.08
CA VAL A 18 8.51 -7.86 23.33
C VAL A 18 9.14 -9.24 23.30
N ASN A 19 10.05 -9.50 22.35
CA ASN A 19 10.75 -10.78 22.23
C ASN A 19 11.66 -11.06 23.43
N ASP A 20 12.43 -10.06 23.88
CA ASP A 20 13.26 -10.17 25.09
C ASP A 20 12.40 -10.46 26.33
N GLN A 21 11.30 -9.73 26.50
CA GLN A 21 10.40 -9.93 27.64
C GLN A 21 9.75 -11.33 27.61
N CYS A 22 9.37 -11.83 26.44
CA CYS A 22 8.86 -13.20 26.28
C CYS A 22 9.92 -14.26 26.65
N ARG A 23 11.19 -14.08 26.26
CA ARG A 23 12.28 -15.00 26.62
C ARG A 23 12.53 -15.05 28.13
N ARG A 24 12.23 -13.95 28.84
CA ARG A 24 12.30 -13.85 30.31
C ARG A 24 11.04 -14.35 31.03
N GLY A 25 10.05 -14.89 30.31
CA GLY A 25 8.77 -15.32 30.87
C GLY A 25 7.74 -14.20 31.12
N ASN A 26 8.09 -12.95 30.80
CA ASN A 26 7.27 -11.76 31.05
C ASN A 26 6.55 -11.31 29.77
N ARG A 27 5.52 -12.02 29.30
CA ARG A 27 4.85 -11.67 28.04
C ARG A 27 3.97 -10.41 28.19
N PRO A 28 4.36 -9.25 27.62
CA PRO A 28 3.55 -8.03 27.76
C PRO A 28 2.23 -8.17 27.01
N ARG A 29 1.12 -7.77 27.64
CA ARG A 29 -0.20 -7.71 26.98
C ARG A 29 -0.37 -6.46 26.12
N THR A 30 0.31 -5.39 26.47
CA THR A 30 0.22 -4.08 25.82
C THR A 30 1.55 -3.35 25.96
N VAL A 31 1.98 -2.66 24.91
CA VAL A 31 3.13 -1.77 24.92
C VAL A 31 2.63 -0.38 24.53
N ILE A 32 2.86 0.61 25.38
CA ILE A 32 2.47 2.00 25.11
C ILE A 32 3.65 2.71 24.48
N VAL A 33 3.44 3.25 23.28
CA VAL A 33 4.47 3.93 22.51
C VAL A 33 4.05 5.39 22.30
N LYS A 34 4.77 6.33 22.92
CA LYS A 34 4.57 7.76 22.70
C LYS A 34 5.27 8.18 21.41
N SER A 35 4.61 7.99 20.26
CA SER A 35 5.14 8.39 18.95
C SER A 35 4.05 8.95 18.04
N LYS A 36 4.28 10.18 17.53
CA LYS A 36 3.39 10.83 16.56
C LYS A 36 3.34 10.05 15.24
N THR A 37 4.49 9.53 14.78
CA THR A 37 4.60 8.76 13.54
C THR A 37 3.84 7.44 13.65
N ILE A 38 4.01 6.69 14.74
CA ILE A 38 3.27 5.43 14.97
C ILE A 38 1.78 5.69 15.12
N ASN A 39 1.37 6.73 15.85
CA ASN A 39 -0.04 7.09 15.95
C ASN A 39 -0.64 7.47 14.59
N SER A 40 0.12 8.18 13.74
CA SER A 40 -0.29 8.49 12.36
C SER A 40 -0.42 7.21 11.51
N LEU A 41 0.56 6.31 11.57
CA LEU A 41 0.50 5.03 10.88
C LEU A 41 -0.70 4.19 11.35
N ALA A 42 -0.92 4.07 12.66
CA ALA A 42 -2.02 3.31 13.24
C ALA A 42 -3.41 3.83 12.83
N ARG A 43 -3.54 5.14 12.56
CA ARG A 43 -4.78 5.72 12.02
C ARG A 43 -5.00 5.43 10.54
N ARG A 44 -3.93 5.25 9.78
CA ARG A 44 -3.96 5.07 8.32
C ARG A 44 -3.93 3.61 7.91
N LEU A 45 -3.34 2.74 8.73
CA LEU A 45 -3.25 1.30 8.48
C LEU A 45 -4.57 0.63 8.83
N ILE A 46 -5.23 0.10 7.82
CA ILE A 46 -6.56 -0.48 7.88
C ILE A 46 -6.48 -1.97 7.59
N HIS A 47 -7.21 -2.71 8.41
CA HIS A 47 -7.42 -4.13 8.20
C HIS A 47 -8.52 -4.33 7.15
N SER A 48 -8.24 -4.81 5.93
CA SER A 48 -9.27 -4.88 4.87
C SER A 48 -10.53 -5.66 5.22
N GLN A 49 -10.46 -6.75 6.00
CA GLN A 49 -11.69 -7.43 6.45
C GLN A 49 -12.64 -6.47 7.19
N ARG A 50 -12.10 -5.52 7.97
CA ARG A 50 -12.90 -4.53 8.69
C ARG A 50 -13.61 -3.52 7.77
N LEU A 51 -13.06 -3.29 6.58
CA LEU A 51 -13.76 -2.51 5.54
C LEU A 51 -14.87 -3.35 4.91
N GLN A 52 -14.61 -4.65 4.70
CA GLN A 52 -15.51 -5.57 4.01
C GLN A 52 -16.72 -5.95 4.86
N ASP A 53 -16.53 -6.16 6.17
CA ASP A 53 -17.60 -6.48 7.13
C ASP A 53 -18.30 -5.22 7.69
N GLY A 54 -17.86 -4.02 7.29
CA GLY A 54 -18.43 -2.75 7.72
C GLY A 54 -18.08 -2.31 9.14
N SER A 55 -17.24 -3.06 9.88
CA SER A 55 -16.80 -2.69 11.24
C SER A 55 -15.93 -1.44 11.29
N ILE A 56 -15.36 -1.03 10.15
CA ILE A 56 -14.74 0.28 9.95
C ILE A 56 -15.38 0.95 8.73
N GLN A 57 -16.04 2.09 8.95
CA GLN A 57 -16.48 2.99 7.89
C GLN A 57 -15.43 4.07 7.68
N ARG A 58 -14.59 3.92 6.65
CA ARG A 58 -13.60 4.92 6.24
C ARG A 58 -13.83 5.27 4.79
N ASN A 59 -14.02 6.55 4.51
CA ASN A 59 -14.05 7.04 3.14
C ASN A 59 -12.61 7.12 2.59
N LEU A 60 -12.13 6.02 2.00
CA LEU A 60 -10.79 5.95 1.38
C LEU A 60 -10.67 6.82 0.13
N LYS A 61 -11.81 7.26 -0.41
CA LYS A 61 -11.93 8.07 -1.62
C LYS A 61 -11.79 9.57 -1.31
N ALA A 62 -11.94 9.99 -0.06
CA ALA A 62 -11.93 11.40 0.35
C ALA A 62 -10.54 12.08 0.48
N PRO A 63 -9.45 11.43 0.94
CA PRO A 63 -8.21 12.14 1.28
C PRO A 63 -7.54 12.83 0.10
N ALA A 64 -6.88 13.95 0.42
CA ALA A 64 -5.93 14.60 -0.48
C ALA A 64 -4.64 13.79 -0.61
N ARG A 65 -3.91 14.02 -1.70
CA ARG A 65 -2.63 13.38 -2.03
C ARG A 65 -1.47 14.07 -1.29
N ASP A 66 -1.53 14.02 0.04
CA ASP A 66 -0.64 14.75 0.97
C ASP A 66 0.60 13.94 1.41
N GLY A 67 0.86 12.80 0.77
CA GLY A 67 1.95 11.88 1.13
C GLY A 67 1.66 10.99 2.34
N LYS A 68 0.41 10.95 2.84
CA LYS A 68 -0.01 10.08 3.95
C LYS A 68 -1.20 9.22 3.52
N PRO A 69 -1.01 8.27 2.59
CA PRO A 69 -2.10 7.43 2.12
C PRO A 69 -2.74 6.62 3.26
N TYR A 70 -4.01 6.28 3.09
CA TYR A 70 -4.56 5.10 3.76
C TYR A 70 -3.86 3.85 3.24
N ILE A 71 -3.60 2.91 4.14
CA ILE A 71 -2.92 1.66 3.82
C ILE A 71 -3.88 0.53 4.13
N VAL A 72 -4.40 -0.12 3.10
CA VAL A 72 -5.29 -1.26 3.23
C VAL A 72 -4.44 -2.53 3.17
N ALA A 73 -4.19 -3.13 4.32
CA ALA A 73 -3.51 -4.42 4.39
C ALA A 73 -4.51 -5.52 4.05
N SER A 74 -4.17 -6.37 3.09
CA SER A 74 -4.96 -7.51 2.58
C SER A 74 -4.18 -8.82 2.65
N VAL A 75 -4.87 -9.96 2.73
CA VAL A 75 -4.28 -11.30 2.66
C VAL A 75 -4.97 -12.13 1.60
N GLY A 76 -4.19 -12.67 0.67
CA GLY A 76 -4.72 -13.42 -0.45
C GLY A 76 -5.37 -12.54 -1.51
N VAL A 77 -5.53 -13.12 -2.71
CA VAL A 77 -5.97 -12.39 -3.90
C VAL A 77 -7.43 -11.96 -3.81
N GLU A 78 -8.28 -12.78 -3.19
CA GLU A 78 -9.70 -12.45 -3.04
C GLU A 78 -9.91 -11.22 -2.16
N GLU A 79 -9.22 -11.15 -1.02
CA GLU A 79 -9.34 -10.00 -0.13
C GLU A 79 -8.76 -8.72 -0.74
N TYR A 80 -7.66 -8.87 -1.49
CA TYR A 80 -7.02 -7.81 -2.25
C TYR A 80 -7.98 -7.20 -3.28
N ARG A 81 -8.66 -8.04 -4.08
CA ARG A 81 -9.64 -7.59 -5.08
C ARG A 81 -10.90 -7.00 -4.46
N ARG A 82 -11.40 -7.56 -3.35
CA ARG A 82 -12.57 -7.00 -2.63
C ARG A 82 -12.34 -5.58 -2.08
N SER A 83 -11.11 -5.08 -2.07
CA SER A 83 -10.83 -3.69 -1.71
C SER A 83 -11.24 -2.67 -2.79
N ILE A 84 -11.33 -3.08 -4.05
CA ILE A 84 -11.60 -2.21 -5.22
C ILE A 84 -12.78 -1.26 -5.01
N PRO A 85 -14.00 -1.72 -4.65
CA PRO A 85 -15.15 -0.82 -4.49
C PRO A 85 -14.96 0.23 -3.39
N HIS A 86 -14.08 -0.04 -2.41
CA HIS A 86 -13.78 0.88 -1.32
C HIS A 86 -12.66 1.85 -1.69
N ALA A 87 -11.64 1.38 -2.40
CA ALA A 87 -10.42 2.11 -2.68
C ALA A 87 -10.52 2.98 -3.94
N ILE A 88 -11.32 2.61 -4.94
CA ILE A 88 -11.23 3.17 -6.31
C ILE A 88 -12.45 4.03 -6.69
N LYS A 89 -12.22 5.06 -7.49
CA LYS A 89 -13.15 5.94 -8.20
C LYS A 89 -12.97 5.78 -9.72
N PRO A 90 -14.02 5.99 -10.53
CA PRO A 90 -13.92 5.93 -11.99
C PRO A 90 -12.91 6.89 -12.63
N THR A 91 -12.52 7.96 -11.93
CA THR A 91 -11.55 8.94 -12.43
C THR A 91 -10.12 8.66 -12.01
N ASP A 92 -9.87 7.64 -11.17
CA ASP A 92 -8.55 7.41 -10.62
C ASP A 92 -7.57 6.89 -11.67
N GLU A 93 -6.32 7.26 -11.49
CA GLU A 93 -5.19 6.73 -12.23
C GLU A 93 -4.43 5.75 -11.36
N CYS A 94 -4.44 4.48 -11.74
CA CYS A 94 -4.00 3.38 -10.88
C CYS A 94 -2.74 2.69 -11.42
N ILE A 95 -2.01 2.06 -10.50
CA ILE A 95 -0.90 1.15 -10.81
C ILE A 95 -0.99 -0.08 -9.92
N GLU A 96 -0.81 -1.26 -10.52
CA GLU A 96 -0.63 -2.53 -9.82
C GLU A 96 0.81 -3.02 -9.97
N ILE A 97 1.51 -3.17 -8.86
CA ILE A 97 2.86 -3.70 -8.76
C ILE A 97 2.79 -5.18 -8.37
N GLY A 98 3.44 -6.04 -9.15
CA GLY A 98 3.32 -7.50 -9.04
C GLY A 98 2.06 -8.04 -9.71
N CYS A 99 1.75 -7.57 -10.92
CA CYS A 99 0.47 -7.84 -11.58
C CYS A 99 0.30 -9.30 -12.04
N PHE A 100 1.37 -10.09 -12.13
CA PHE A 100 1.35 -11.46 -12.63
C PHE A 100 0.61 -11.57 -13.99
N SER A 101 -0.52 -12.29 -14.04
CA SER A 101 -1.33 -12.45 -15.26
C SER A 101 -2.16 -11.22 -15.62
N GLY A 102 -2.23 -10.18 -14.77
CA GLY A 102 -3.01 -8.97 -15.02
C GLY A 102 -4.52 -9.11 -14.74
N ARG A 103 -4.95 -10.18 -14.07
CA ARG A 103 -6.37 -10.37 -13.68
C ARG A 103 -6.86 -9.27 -12.76
N THR A 104 -6.07 -8.91 -11.76
CA THR A 104 -6.44 -7.82 -10.85
C THR A 104 -6.30 -6.47 -11.55
N THR A 105 -5.26 -6.28 -12.37
CA THR A 105 -5.09 -5.09 -13.21
C THR A 105 -6.34 -4.81 -14.03
N ASN A 106 -6.92 -5.83 -14.66
CA ASN A 106 -8.17 -5.70 -15.42
C ASN A 106 -9.34 -5.21 -14.56
N LEU A 107 -9.53 -5.81 -13.38
CA LEU A 107 -10.62 -5.43 -12.48
C LEU A 107 -10.44 -4.00 -11.94
N VAL A 108 -9.19 -3.57 -11.75
CA VAL A 108 -8.87 -2.19 -11.35
C VAL A 108 -9.11 -1.22 -12.50
N ASP A 109 -8.68 -1.58 -13.71
CA ASP A 109 -8.88 -0.79 -14.94
C ASP A 109 -10.38 -0.57 -15.23
N GLU A 110 -11.21 -1.60 -15.09
CA GLU A 110 -12.68 -1.52 -15.23
C GLU A 110 -13.34 -0.54 -14.22
N ALA A 111 -12.71 -0.32 -13.06
CA ALA A 111 -13.24 0.53 -12.00
C ALA A 111 -12.64 1.95 -11.97
N ALA A 112 -11.61 2.21 -12.79
CA ALA A 112 -10.78 3.40 -12.77
C ALA A 112 -10.74 4.08 -14.15
N ARG A 113 -9.98 5.19 -14.28
CA ARG A 113 -9.69 5.77 -15.59
C ARG A 113 -8.77 4.86 -16.41
N TYR A 114 -7.76 4.32 -15.72
CA TYR A 114 -6.91 3.25 -16.22
C TYR A 114 -6.12 2.61 -15.06
N CYS A 115 -5.60 1.41 -15.30
CA CYS A 115 -4.59 0.76 -14.48
C CYS A 115 -3.38 0.35 -15.32
N ILE A 116 -2.18 0.64 -14.82
CA ILE A 116 -0.93 0.07 -15.37
C ILE A 116 -0.56 -1.16 -14.55
N GLY A 117 -0.36 -2.30 -15.21
CA GLY A 117 0.15 -3.52 -14.57
C GLY A 117 1.67 -3.61 -14.69
N VAL A 118 2.37 -3.84 -13.58
CA VAL A 118 3.83 -3.91 -13.51
C VAL A 118 4.27 -5.23 -12.88
N ASP A 119 5.29 -5.85 -13.43
CA ASP A 119 5.94 -7.04 -12.88
C ASP A 119 7.42 -7.05 -13.28
N ILE A 120 8.27 -7.55 -12.39
CA ILE A 120 9.71 -7.65 -12.64
C ILE A 120 10.03 -8.71 -13.70
N GLY A 121 9.14 -9.69 -13.90
CA GLY A 121 9.33 -10.80 -14.83
C GLY A 121 8.96 -10.44 -16.27
N PRO A 122 9.91 -10.27 -17.21
CA PRO A 122 9.57 -9.95 -18.61
C PRO A 122 8.73 -11.03 -19.30
N LYS A 123 8.92 -12.31 -18.94
CA LYS A 123 8.08 -13.42 -19.45
C LYS A 123 6.63 -13.33 -18.95
N ILE A 124 6.45 -12.88 -17.71
CA ILE A 124 5.13 -12.68 -17.09
C ILE A 124 4.40 -11.55 -17.81
N ILE A 125 5.08 -10.41 -18.03
CA ILE A 125 4.51 -9.26 -18.74
C ILE A 125 4.16 -9.60 -20.19
N ARG A 126 5.03 -10.33 -20.91
CA ARG A 126 4.71 -10.79 -22.27
C ARG A 126 3.40 -11.58 -22.29
N ARG A 127 3.27 -12.56 -21.39
CA ARG A 127 2.06 -13.36 -21.26
C ARG A 127 0.83 -12.51 -20.89
N ALA A 128 0.98 -11.55 -19.98
CA ALA A 128 -0.12 -10.67 -19.59
C ALA A 128 -0.62 -9.83 -20.78
N LYS A 129 0.29 -9.31 -21.61
CA LYS A 129 -0.03 -8.61 -22.87
C LYS A 129 -0.75 -9.51 -23.87
N ASP A 130 -0.30 -10.76 -24.02
CA ASP A 130 -0.94 -11.73 -24.91
C ASP A 130 -2.37 -12.07 -24.44
N GLU A 131 -2.58 -12.22 -23.12
CA GLU A 131 -3.90 -12.53 -22.55
C GLU A 131 -4.85 -11.31 -22.49
N ARG A 132 -4.32 -10.09 -22.37
CA ARG A 132 -5.09 -8.85 -22.15
C ARG A 132 -4.49 -7.67 -22.94
N PRO A 133 -4.58 -7.69 -24.28
CA PRO A 133 -3.90 -6.71 -25.14
C PRO A 133 -4.45 -5.29 -25.02
N HIS A 134 -5.64 -5.10 -24.45
CA HIS A 134 -6.24 -3.78 -24.22
C HIS A 134 -5.64 -3.04 -23.01
N LEU A 135 -4.95 -3.75 -22.11
CA LEU A 135 -4.36 -3.17 -20.91
C LEU A 135 -2.91 -2.74 -21.13
N HIS A 136 -2.46 -1.77 -20.34
CA HIS A 136 -1.06 -1.32 -20.36
C HIS A 136 -0.23 -2.11 -19.35
N PHE A 137 0.78 -2.82 -19.83
CA PHE A 137 1.71 -3.58 -19.01
C PHE A 137 3.15 -3.16 -19.24
N GLU A 138 3.92 -3.07 -18.17
CA GLU A 138 5.33 -2.67 -18.20
C GLU A 138 6.17 -3.64 -17.36
N VAL A 139 7.40 -3.91 -17.82
CA VAL A 139 8.39 -4.61 -17.01
C VAL A 139 9.02 -3.56 -16.10
N GLY A 140 9.07 -3.81 -14.79
CA GLY A 140 9.72 -2.88 -13.86
C GLY A 140 9.82 -3.41 -12.45
N ASP A 141 10.69 -2.77 -11.67
CA ASP A 141 10.89 -3.08 -10.25
C ASP A 141 9.98 -2.19 -9.38
N GLY A 142 9.21 -2.82 -8.49
CA GLY A 142 8.37 -2.14 -7.52
C GLY A 142 9.12 -1.22 -6.54
N TRP A 143 10.44 -1.43 -6.37
CA TRP A 143 11.30 -0.56 -5.57
C TRP A 143 11.82 0.66 -6.34
N ASN A 144 11.76 0.63 -7.68
CA ASN A 144 12.22 1.74 -8.52
C ASN A 144 11.08 2.74 -8.80
N CYS A 145 10.74 3.55 -7.81
CA CYS A 145 9.59 4.46 -7.91
C CYS A 145 9.71 5.49 -9.06
N ASN A 146 10.93 5.87 -9.45
CA ASN A 146 11.14 6.76 -10.59
C ASN A 146 10.73 6.10 -11.92
N GLU A 147 10.98 4.80 -12.06
CA GLU A 147 10.53 4.02 -13.21
C GLU A 147 9.01 3.90 -13.22
N LEU A 148 8.39 3.61 -12.06
CA LEU A 148 6.93 3.56 -11.93
C LEU A 148 6.27 4.89 -12.35
N LEU A 149 6.87 6.05 -12.02
CA LEU A 149 6.39 7.36 -12.51
C LEU A 149 6.56 7.51 -14.03
N ARG A 150 7.68 7.05 -14.60
CA ARG A 150 7.91 7.12 -16.05
C ARG A 150 6.91 6.27 -16.84
N MET A 151 6.45 5.15 -16.28
CA MET A 151 5.42 4.33 -16.92
C MET A 151 4.11 5.09 -17.13
N LYS A 152 3.78 6.06 -16.25
CA LYS A 152 2.65 6.96 -16.45
C LYS A 152 2.79 7.78 -17.73
N ARG A 153 4.01 8.30 -17.99
CA ARG A 153 4.31 8.99 -19.25
C ARG A 153 4.13 8.10 -20.47
N ASN A 154 4.56 6.84 -20.39
CA ASN A 154 4.38 5.89 -21.50
C ASN A 154 2.90 5.65 -21.81
N LYS A 155 2.05 5.60 -20.77
CA LYS A 155 0.60 5.44 -20.91
C LYS A 155 -0.09 6.70 -21.45
N LEU A 156 0.29 7.88 -20.97
CA LEU A 156 -0.34 9.15 -21.35
C LEU A 156 0.17 9.70 -22.70
N GLY A 157 1.36 9.27 -23.13
CA GLY A 157 1.98 9.68 -24.39
C GLY A 157 2.92 10.89 -24.24
N PRO A 158 3.58 11.28 -25.34
CA PRO A 158 4.65 12.29 -25.33
C PRO A 158 4.15 13.72 -25.06
N THR A 159 2.85 13.97 -25.23
CA THR A 159 2.19 15.27 -25.02
C THR A 159 1.61 15.42 -23.63
N ALA A 160 1.79 14.43 -22.75
CA ALA A 160 1.30 14.49 -21.38
C ALA A 160 1.99 15.63 -20.61
N ASP A 161 1.21 16.37 -19.82
CA ASP A 161 1.74 17.42 -18.96
C ASP A 161 2.73 16.80 -17.95
N ILE A 162 3.84 17.49 -17.70
CA ILE A 162 4.80 17.06 -16.70
C ILE A 162 4.17 17.05 -15.31
N ASP A 163 3.25 17.97 -15.02
CA ASP A 163 2.53 18.03 -13.75
C ASP A 163 1.59 16.84 -13.61
N ASP A 164 0.97 16.37 -14.70
CA ASP A 164 0.17 15.15 -14.69
C ASP A 164 1.02 13.93 -14.35
N ILE A 165 2.23 13.82 -14.92
CA ILE A 165 3.16 12.72 -14.63
C ILE A 165 3.64 12.79 -13.18
N LEU A 166 4.11 13.96 -12.74
CA LEU A 166 4.65 14.18 -11.40
C LEU A 166 3.60 14.15 -10.30
N SER A 167 2.32 14.29 -10.66
CA SER A 167 1.24 14.08 -9.71
C SER A 167 1.32 12.67 -9.13
N GLY A 168 1.70 11.65 -9.90
CA GLY A 168 1.84 10.25 -9.48
C GLY A 168 0.59 9.40 -9.77
N TYR A 169 0.23 8.47 -8.88
CA TYR A 169 -0.99 7.66 -8.99
C TYR A 169 -1.97 7.94 -7.85
N ASP A 170 -3.28 7.83 -8.09
CA ASP A 170 -4.28 8.02 -7.02
C ASP A 170 -4.32 6.82 -6.09
N VAL A 171 -4.27 5.61 -6.67
CA VAL A 171 -4.30 4.35 -5.93
C VAL A 171 -3.18 3.43 -6.41
N VAL A 172 -2.46 2.85 -5.45
CA VAL A 172 -1.42 1.85 -5.70
C VAL A 172 -1.87 0.51 -5.14
N TYR A 173 -1.83 -0.52 -5.97
CA TYR A 173 -2.01 -1.92 -5.61
C TYR A 173 -0.62 -2.56 -5.57
N ALA A 174 -0.21 -3.13 -4.43
CA ALA A 174 1.11 -3.75 -4.25
C ALA A 174 1.01 -5.22 -3.81
N ASP A 175 1.49 -6.11 -4.67
CA ASP A 175 1.60 -7.56 -4.48
C ASP A 175 3.01 -8.05 -4.81
N ILE A 176 3.97 -7.70 -3.95
CA ILE A 176 5.38 -8.07 -4.13
C ILE A 176 5.71 -9.31 -3.30
N GLY A 177 6.41 -10.27 -3.90
CA GLY A 177 6.95 -11.42 -3.18
C GLY A 177 7.89 -10.98 -2.04
N GLY A 178 7.95 -11.76 -0.96
CA GLY A 178 8.80 -11.45 0.20
C GLY A 178 8.12 -10.63 1.31
N LEU A 179 7.06 -9.86 0.99
CA LEU A 179 6.38 -8.98 1.96
C LEU A 179 5.63 -9.71 3.11
N SER A 180 5.54 -11.04 3.06
CA SER A 180 4.99 -11.90 4.12
C SER A 180 6.05 -12.82 4.77
N GLY A 181 7.33 -12.59 4.49
CA GLY A 181 8.46 -13.30 5.07
C GLY A 181 8.85 -12.81 6.48
N PRO A 182 9.97 -13.32 7.04
CA PRO A 182 10.45 -12.98 8.38
C PRO A 182 10.60 -11.47 8.62
N ASP A 183 11.16 -10.77 7.64
CA ASP A 183 11.39 -9.31 7.69
C ASP A 183 10.27 -8.50 7.02
N GLY A 184 9.17 -9.18 6.61
CA GLY A 184 8.13 -8.61 5.77
C GLY A 184 7.45 -7.37 6.34
N THR A 185 7.45 -7.18 7.67
CA THR A 185 6.94 -5.93 8.27
C THR A 185 7.84 -4.74 7.93
N LEU A 186 9.16 -4.89 8.08
CA LEU A 186 10.13 -3.81 7.82
C LEU A 186 10.25 -3.53 6.33
N GLU A 187 10.28 -4.58 5.50
CA GLU A 187 10.26 -4.45 4.04
C GLU A 187 8.99 -3.72 3.57
N SER A 188 7.81 -4.14 4.05
CA SER A 188 6.54 -3.50 3.68
C SER A 188 6.50 -2.04 4.10
N LEU A 189 6.97 -1.70 5.30
CA LEU A 189 6.98 -0.30 5.76
C LEU A 189 7.94 0.57 4.94
N SER A 190 9.13 0.06 4.61
CA SER A 190 10.08 0.75 3.74
C SER A 190 9.51 0.98 2.34
N LEU A 191 8.85 -0.04 1.76
CA LEU A 191 8.17 0.07 0.48
C LEU A 191 7.04 1.11 0.54
N LEU A 192 6.21 1.06 1.59
CA LEU A 192 5.10 2.00 1.76
C LEU A 192 5.59 3.44 1.88
N ASP A 193 6.70 3.70 2.58
CA ASP A 193 7.29 5.03 2.67
C ASP A 193 7.77 5.49 1.27
N ALA A 194 8.50 4.65 0.53
CA ALA A 194 8.96 4.97 -0.82
C ALA A 194 7.79 5.30 -1.77
N LEU A 195 6.76 4.44 -1.81
CA LEU A 195 5.57 4.65 -2.66
C LEU A 195 4.78 5.89 -2.23
N SER A 196 4.66 6.15 -0.92
CA SER A 196 3.92 7.31 -0.39
C SER A 196 4.56 8.63 -0.82
N TYR A 197 5.88 8.72 -0.78
CA TYR A 197 6.61 9.94 -1.17
C TYR A 197 6.71 10.10 -2.67
N SER A 198 7.03 9.04 -3.41
CA SER A 198 7.29 9.14 -4.85
C SER A 198 6.02 9.15 -5.69
N LEU A 199 5.04 8.30 -5.38
CA LEU A 199 3.83 8.16 -6.19
C LEU A 199 2.64 8.97 -5.65
N ARG A 200 2.78 9.50 -4.43
CA ARG A 200 1.77 10.33 -3.73
C ARG A 200 0.33 9.80 -3.83
N PRO A 201 0.08 8.50 -3.61
CA PRO A 201 -1.28 7.99 -3.62
C PRO A 201 -2.08 8.51 -2.44
N ARG A 202 -3.40 8.55 -2.61
CA ARG A 202 -4.35 8.70 -1.49
C ARG A 202 -4.60 7.37 -0.79
N CYS A 203 -4.40 6.25 -1.49
CA CYS A 203 -4.61 4.91 -0.95
C CYS A 203 -3.58 3.92 -1.52
N ILE A 204 -3.01 3.09 -0.65
CA ILE A 204 -2.20 1.94 -1.02
C ILE A 204 -2.91 0.69 -0.52
N VAL A 205 -3.20 -0.26 -1.42
CA VAL A 205 -3.66 -1.59 -1.05
C VAL A 205 -2.46 -2.52 -1.16
N ILE A 206 -2.09 -3.18 -0.06
CA ILE A 206 -0.91 -4.05 0.01
C ILE A 206 -1.31 -5.47 0.37
N LYS A 207 -0.82 -6.47 -0.38
CA LYS A 207 -1.01 -7.90 -0.06
C LYS A 207 0.13 -8.38 0.83
N SER A 208 -0.07 -8.32 2.14
CA SER A 208 0.94 -8.73 3.12
C SER A 208 0.31 -9.21 4.42
N LEU A 209 0.63 -10.46 4.81
CA LEU A 209 0.24 -11.01 6.10
C LEU A 209 0.89 -10.24 7.26
N CYS A 210 2.13 -9.78 7.08
CA CYS A 210 2.85 -8.99 8.07
C CYS A 210 2.15 -7.65 8.33
N MET A 211 1.74 -6.93 7.28
CA MET A 211 0.99 -5.69 7.42
C MET A 211 -0.41 -5.92 7.99
N ARG A 212 -1.07 -7.02 7.64
CA ARG A 212 -2.34 -7.44 8.25
C ARG A 212 -2.18 -7.63 9.77
N ARG A 213 -1.14 -8.35 10.20
CA ARG A 213 -0.84 -8.58 11.63
C ARG A 213 -0.55 -7.26 12.34
N LEU A 214 0.21 -6.36 11.71
CA LEU A 214 0.49 -5.03 12.24
C LEU A 214 -0.79 -4.19 12.38
N ALA A 215 -1.70 -4.23 11.40
CA ALA A 215 -3.00 -3.55 11.47
C ALA A 215 -3.86 -4.09 12.63
N SER A 216 -3.76 -5.39 12.92
CA SER A 216 -4.43 -6.02 14.05
C SER A 216 -3.83 -5.65 15.40
N SER A 217 -2.53 -5.36 15.48
CA SER A 217 -1.82 -5.07 16.75
C SER A 217 -1.75 -3.58 17.09
N LEU A 218 -1.67 -2.69 16.10
CA LEU A 218 -1.59 -1.25 16.34
C LEU A 218 -2.95 -0.66 16.74
N ARG A 219 -2.95 0.18 17.78
CA ARG A 219 -4.12 0.96 18.23
C ARG A 219 -3.72 2.42 18.40
N PRO A 220 -4.38 3.38 17.70
CA PRO A 220 -4.11 4.79 17.89
C PRO A 220 -4.61 5.27 19.26
N TYR A 221 -3.89 6.20 19.88
CA TYR A 221 -4.19 6.69 21.23
C TYR A 221 -5.49 7.51 21.32
N ALA A 222 -5.85 8.22 20.25
CA ALA A 222 -7.11 8.94 20.16
C ALA A 222 -7.76 8.69 18.80
N ILE A 223 -8.99 8.18 18.81
CA ILE A 223 -9.93 8.30 17.69
C ILE A 223 -10.58 9.67 17.88
N MET A 224 -9.98 10.75 17.38
CA MET A 224 -10.74 11.99 17.24
C MET A 224 -11.61 11.81 16.00
N GLU A 225 -12.82 11.31 16.20
CA GLU A 225 -13.91 11.60 15.28
C GLU A 225 -14.07 13.11 15.27
N LYS A 226 -13.56 13.77 14.23
CA LYS A 226 -14.18 15.01 13.82
C LYS A 226 -15.40 14.60 13.00
N SER A 227 -16.54 14.52 13.67
CA SER A 227 -17.83 14.74 13.02
C SER A 227 -17.75 16.13 12.36
N LEU A 228 -17.77 16.12 11.02
CA LEU A 228 -18.15 17.26 10.21
C LEU A 228 -19.51 16.94 9.63
#